data_AF-A0A2E9FFV2-F1
#
_entry.id   AF-A0A2E9FFV2-F1
#
_cell.length_a   1.000
_cell.length_b   1.000
_cell.length_c   1.000
_cell.angle_alpha   90.00
_cell.angle_beta   90.00
_cell.angle_gamma   90.00
#
_symmetry.space_group_name_H-M   'P 1'
#
loop_
_entity.id
_entity.type
_entity.pdbx_description
1 polymer ?
#
loop_
_entity_poly.entity_id
_entity_poly.type
_entity_poly.pdbx_seq_one_letter_code
_entity_poly.pdbx_strand_id
1 'polypeptide(L)' 'MKLFSKKSIIFYSILGLFSLFIARFIRDIFDLALYIEVLITTFIIIPMYMLARRLAKKYLL' A
#
# COMPACT_ATOMS: atom_id res chain seq x y z
N MET A 1 -17.42 -10.29 -7.36
CA MET A 1 -16.74 -9.25 -6.56
C MET A 1 -16.79 -7.93 -7.34
N LYS A 2 -17.27 -6.83 -6.75
CA LYS A 2 -17.27 -5.49 -7.37
C LYS A 2 -15.84 -4.89 -7.43
N LEU A 3 -14.88 -5.62 -8.00
CA LEU A 3 -13.50 -5.15 -8.17
C LEU A 3 -13.46 -3.87 -9.04
N PHE A 4 -14.39 -3.75 -9.98
CA PHE A 4 -14.52 -2.62 -10.92
C PHE A 4 -15.57 -1.57 -10.51
N SER A 5 -16.06 -1.58 -9.26
CA SER A 5 -16.89 -0.46 -8.80
C SER A 5 -16.00 0.78 -8.65
N LYS A 6 -16.51 1.96 -9.04
CA LYS A 6 -15.79 3.24 -8.93
C LYS A 6 -15.17 3.45 -7.53
N LYS A 7 -15.85 3.01 -6.47
CA LYS A 7 -15.34 3.07 -5.08
C LYS A 7 -14.07 2.24 -4.88
N SER A 8 -14.01 1.03 -5.44
CA SER A 8 -12.84 0.16 -5.34
C SER A 8 -11.64 0.75 -6.09
N ILE A 9 -11.84 1.30 -7.29
CA ILE A 9 -10.77 1.90 -8.10
C ILE A 9 -10.14 3.10 -7.38
N ILE A 10 -10.97 3.97 -6.81
CA ILE A 10 -10.51 5.12 -6.01
C ILE A 10 -9.71 4.63 -4.79
N PHE A 11 -10.21 3.61 -4.08
CA PHE A 11 -9.53 3.05 -2.92
C PHE A 11 -8.17 2.45 -3.25
N TYR A 12 -8.05 1.64 -4.32
CA TYR A 12 -6.77 1.07 -4.75
C TYR A 12 -5.80 2.15 -5.27
N SER A 13 -6.30 3.20 -5.94
CA SER A 13 -5.45 4.30 -6.40
C SER A 13 -4.87 5.11 -5.23
N ILE A 14 -5.67 5.40 -4.21
CA ILE A 14 -5.20 6.08 -2.99
C ILE A 14 -4.17 5.22 -2.25
N LEU A 15 -4.42 3.91 -2.13
CA LEU A 15 -3.47 2.96 -1.57
C LEU A 15 -2.14 2.91 -2.34
N GLY A 16 -2.20 2.98 -3.68
CA GLY A 16 -1.01 3.06 -4.53
C GLY A 16 -0.18 4.32 -4.27
N LEU A 17 -0.83 5.47 -4.16
CA LEU A 17 -0.17 6.73 -3.80
C LEU A 17 0.47 6.68 -2.41
N PHE A 18 -0.24 6.13 -1.42
CA PHE A 18 0.30 5.94 -0.07
C PHE A 18 1.53 5.02 -0.08
N SER A 19 1.48 3.96 -0.86
CA SER A 19 2.59 3.01 -1.02
C SER A 19 3.85 3.69 -1.58
N LEU A 20 3.71 4.56 -2.57
CA LEU A 20 4.83 5.32 -3.14
C LEU A 20 5.40 6.33 -2.14
N PHE A 21 4.52 6.97 -1.36
CA PHE A 21 4.93 7.91 -0.31
C PHE A 21 5.73 7.20 0.79
N ILE A 22 5.25 6.04 1.24
CA ILE A 22 5.94 5.21 2.24
C ILE A 22 7.28 4.70 1.70
N ALA A 23 7.35 4.26 0.45
CA ALA A 23 8.59 3.83 -0.17
C ALA A 23 9.65 4.94 -0.17
N ARG A 24 9.26 6.16 -0.58
CA ARG A 24 10.15 7.32 -0.53
C ARG A 24 10.56 7.69 0.90
N PHE A 25 9.62 7.63 1.84
CA PHE A 25 9.89 7.92 3.25
C PHE A 25 10.88 6.93 3.88
N ILE A 26 10.74 5.63 3.57
CA ILE A 26 11.67 4.59 4.02
C ILE A 26 13.06 4.87 3.46
N ARG A 27 13.15 5.26 2.18
CA ARG A 27 14.40 5.61 1.51
C ARG A 27 15.07 6.85 2.08
N ASP A 28 14.30 7.86 2.49
CA ASP A 28 14.84 9.06 3.14
C ASP A 28 15.37 8.77 4.57
N ILE A 29 14.83 7.75 5.27
CA ILE A 29 15.28 7.35 6.61
C ILE A 29 16.44 6.37 6.55
N PHE A 30 16.38 5.43 5.62
CA PHE A 30 17.32 4.32 5.51
C PHE A 30 18.09 4.46 4.20
N ASP A 31 19.33 4.95 4.27
CA ASP A 31 20.29 4.93 3.17
C ASP A 31 20.86 3.50 2.96
N LEU A 32 19.96 2.55 2.71
CA LEU A 32 20.26 1.13 2.55
C LEU A 32 20.52 0.79 1.09
N ALA A 33 21.16 -0.36 0.86
CA ALA A 33 21.24 -0.94 -0.47
C ALA A 33 19.84 -1.16 -1.06
N LEU A 34 19.67 -0.82 -2.35
CA LEU A 34 18.39 -0.82 -3.07
C LEU A 34 17.60 -2.14 -2.88
N TYR A 35 18.28 -3.29 -2.87
CA TYR A 35 17.67 -4.60 -2.65
C TYR A 35 17.04 -4.77 -1.26
N ILE A 36 17.69 -4.26 -0.21
CA ILE A 36 17.22 -4.33 1.17
C ILE A 36 16.06 -3.34 1.38
N GLU A 37 16.15 -2.16 0.78
CA GLU A 37 15.10 -1.15 0.78
C GLU A 37 13.80 -1.72 0.18
N VAL A 38 13.88 -2.39 -0.97
CA VAL A 38 12.71 -3.02 -1.62
C VAL A 38 12.12 -4.14 -0.75
N LEU A 39 12.96 -4.94 -0.09
CA LEU A 39 12.50 -6.00 0.81
C LEU A 39 11.70 -5.43 2.00
N ILE A 40 12.26 -4.45 2.71
CA ILE A 40 11.60 -3.80 3.86
C ILE A 40 10.33 -3.10 3.42
N THR A 41 10.40 -2.35 2.32
CA THR A 41 9.26 -1.64 1.74
C THR A 41 8.13 -2.59 1.38
N THR A 42 8.44 -3.73 0.76
CA THR A 42 7.47 -4.79 0.46
C THR A 42 6.86 -5.39 1.73
N PHE A 43 7.69 -5.62 2.76
CA PHE A 43 7.26 -6.16 4.04
C PHE A 43 6.31 -5.22 4.80
N ILE A 44 6.36 -3.91 4.53
CA ILE A 44 5.45 -2.91 5.11
C ILE A 44 4.20 -2.74 4.24
N ILE A 45 4.36 -2.65 2.92
CA ILE A 45 3.26 -2.40 1.99
C ILE A 45 2.27 -3.57 1.97
N ILE A 46 2.74 -4.82 1.88
CA ILE A 46 1.85 -5.99 1.82
C ILE A 46 0.87 -6.06 3.01
N PRO A 47 1.31 -6.05 4.28
CA PRO A 47 0.39 -6.08 5.41
C PRO A 47 -0.51 -4.85 5.46
N MET A 48 -0.03 -3.67 5.04
CA MET A 48 -0.87 -2.48 4.90
C MET A 48 -2.03 -2.70 3.92
N TYR A 49 -1.75 -3.27 2.74
CA TYR A 49 -2.78 -3.62 1.75
C TYR A 49 -3.77 -4.67 2.27
N MET A 50 -3.29 -5.67 3.02
CA MET A 50 -4.16 -6.68 3.64
C MET A 50 -5.12 -6.07 4.66
N LEU A 51 -4.62 -5.17 5.51
CA LEU A 51 -5.43 -4.45 6.50
C LEU A 51 -6.43 -3.51 5.83
N ALA A 52 -5.96 -2.70 4.88
CA ALA A 52 -6.79 -1.78 4.13
C ALA A 52 -7.91 -2.51 3.38
N ARG A 53 -7.62 -3.65 2.74
CA ARG A 53 -8.62 -4.49 2.09
C ARG A 53 -9.63 -5.09 3.08
N ARG A 54 -9.18 -5.52 4.27
CA ARG A 54 -10.09 -5.99 5.34
C ARG A 54 -11.02 -4.88 5.83
N LEU A 55 -10.49 -3.68 6.03
CA LEU A 55 -11.28 -2.50 6.42
C LEU A 55 -12.26 -2.09 5.32
N ALA A 56 -11.81 -2.03 4.06
CA ALA A 56 -12.69 -1.72 2.93
C ALA A 56 -13.84 -2.73 2.82
N LYS A 57 -13.58 -4.02 3.01
CA LYS A 57 -14.65 -5.03 3.03
C LYS A 57 -15.63 -4.84 4.19
N LYS A 58 -15.19 -4.29 5.33
CA LYS A 58 -16.03 -4.08 6.53
C LYS A 58 -16.86 -2.80 6.46
N TYR A 59 -16.34 -1.75 5.83
CA TYR A 59 -16.94 -0.40 5.86
C TYR A 59 -17.51 0.09 4.52
N LEU A 60 -17.10 -0.46 3.38
CA LEU A 60 -17.50 0.00 2.04
C LEU A 60 -18.34 -0.99 1.23
N LEU A 61 -18.42 -2.26 1.66
CA LEU A 61 -19.04 -3.38 0.94
C LEU A 61 -20.03 -4.10 1.86
#